data_AF-A0A800J9K0-F1
#
_entry.id   AF-A0A800J9K0-F1
#
_cell.length_a   1.000
_cell.length_b   1.000
_cell.length_c   1.000
_cell.angle_alpha   90.00
_cell.angle_beta   90.00
_cell.angle_gamma   90.00
#
_symmetry.space_group_name_H-M   'P 1'
#
loop_
_entity.id
_entity.type
_entity.pdbx_description
1 polymer ?
#
loop_
_entity_poly.entity_id
_entity_poly.type
_entity_poly.pdbx_seq_one_letter_code
_entity_poly.pdbx_strand_id
1 'polypeptide(L)'
;MFKPKQFNPFFALILITLAFFLSNCSKDENEETVAVAVDCCSSGSATIHGTVEDNASDNLTGVSVTFAKSGTTSSTVATIDNGTYSKSTFSSGTYTLTYTKNGYIEASQSATLTADDETLEVALVQLFPDTCASTGTISGTIKDAVSNSGITDVSLSARSGLDATSGTIVKTATSDSSGNYSLSSMSTGWYTIETSKSGYVADTFNAFACDDQSGQNGFITTTPSSGSLRIVLSWQSNKDLDAHLRGPDNASGLFHVYWDQERFHYDNNSYSTSGSSSDNVTLDTDSGQGSEGPETITVSAVRSGTYRYYVHNFDNAGEQNHMGLYKSKASVKVYHSSLSDGLTKFKAPNMAGDLWTVFDFDISSGLSRIRTVGSEEEEDDVDDH
;
A
#
# COMPACT_ATOMS: atom_id res chain seq x y z
N MET A 1 43.36 -30.24 -57.52
CA MET A 1 42.40 -30.58 -56.45
C MET A 1 41.72 -29.27 -56.07
N PHE A 2 40.43 -28.99 -56.20
CA PHE A 2 39.20 -29.75 -56.45
C PHE A 2 38.23 -28.88 -57.28
N LYS A 3 37.31 -29.53 -57.99
CA LYS A 3 36.20 -28.95 -58.79
C LYS A 3 35.10 -28.31 -57.90
N PRO A 4 34.24 -27.43 -58.47
CA PRO A 4 33.14 -26.77 -57.77
C PRO A 4 31.88 -27.67 -57.68
N LYS A 5 30.99 -27.37 -56.73
CA LYS A 5 29.59 -27.85 -56.73
C LYS A 5 28.63 -26.66 -56.55
N GLN A 6 27.57 -26.71 -57.36
CA GLN A 6 26.48 -25.74 -57.47
C GLN A 6 25.50 -25.75 -56.29
N PHE A 7 24.81 -24.61 -56.21
CA PHE A 7 23.69 -24.17 -55.37
C PHE A 7 22.41 -25.02 -55.41
N ASN A 8 21.59 -24.88 -54.35
CA ASN A 8 20.15 -24.58 -54.48
C ASN A 8 19.64 -23.73 -53.26
N PRO A 9 18.60 -22.87 -53.41
CA PRO A 9 18.28 -21.74 -52.54
C PRO A 9 17.02 -21.95 -51.66
N PHE A 10 16.43 -20.84 -51.16
CA PHE A 10 15.24 -20.64 -50.29
C PHE A 10 15.61 -20.51 -48.79
N PHE A 11 15.31 -19.43 -48.05
CA PHE A 11 14.10 -18.59 -48.00
C PHE A 11 14.41 -17.12 -47.62
N ALA A 12 13.51 -16.23 -48.00
CA ALA A 12 13.70 -14.78 -48.13
C ALA A 12 13.45 -13.96 -46.85
N LEU A 13 14.20 -12.85 -46.76
CA LEU A 13 14.02 -11.71 -45.87
C LEU A 13 13.27 -10.61 -46.65
N ILE A 14 12.19 -10.04 -46.11
CA ILE A 14 11.59 -8.81 -46.65
C ILE A 14 11.40 -7.80 -45.53
N LEU A 15 12.18 -6.74 -45.62
CA LEU A 15 12.12 -5.48 -44.89
C LEU A 15 11.12 -4.57 -45.64
N ILE A 16 10.11 -4.01 -44.97
CA ILE A 16 9.22 -3.01 -45.58
C ILE A 16 9.45 -1.65 -44.90
N THR A 17 10.01 -0.73 -45.68
CA THR A 17 10.07 0.72 -45.47
C THR A 17 8.70 1.35 -45.76
N LEU A 18 8.18 2.15 -44.83
CA LEU A 18 6.96 2.94 -45.02
C LEU A 18 7.32 4.30 -45.66
N ALA A 19 6.89 4.52 -46.90
CA ALA A 19 7.00 5.81 -47.59
C ALA A 19 5.60 6.40 -47.81
N PHE A 20 5.43 7.64 -47.34
CA PHE A 20 4.26 8.49 -47.55
C PHE A 20 4.04 8.81 -49.04
N PHE A 21 2.79 8.74 -49.50
CA PHE A 21 2.35 9.42 -50.73
C PHE A 21 1.16 10.32 -50.43
N LEU A 22 1.32 11.61 -50.73
CA LEU A 22 0.24 12.51 -51.11
C LEU A 22 0.00 12.31 -52.61
N SER A 23 -1.21 11.96 -53.04
CA SER A 23 -1.68 12.26 -54.39
C SER A 23 -3.21 12.28 -54.46
N ASN A 24 -3.68 13.19 -55.30
CA ASN A 24 -5.04 13.67 -55.43
C ASN A 24 -5.88 12.78 -56.38
N CYS A 25 -7.16 12.64 -56.04
CA CYS A 25 -8.33 12.48 -56.92
C CYS A 25 -8.44 11.28 -57.90
N SER A 26 -9.33 10.33 -57.58
CA SER A 26 -10.44 9.94 -58.46
C SER A 26 -11.56 9.32 -57.63
N LYS A 27 -12.80 9.73 -57.90
CA LYS A 27 -14.02 9.13 -57.35
C LYS A 27 -14.22 7.76 -57.98
N ASP A 28 -14.41 6.74 -57.15
CA ASP A 28 -15.31 5.63 -57.43
C ASP A 28 -15.88 5.12 -56.11
N GLU A 29 -17.19 4.88 -56.12
CA GLU A 29 -17.99 4.51 -54.96
C GLU A 29 -17.89 3.01 -54.66
N ASN A 30 -18.04 2.68 -53.37
CA ASN A 30 -18.12 1.34 -52.77
C ASN A 30 -16.80 0.57 -52.59
N GLU A 31 -15.99 1.05 -51.65
CA GLU A 31 -15.17 0.16 -50.84
C GLU A 31 -15.53 0.43 -49.36
N GLU A 32 -16.09 -0.57 -48.70
CA GLU A 32 -16.33 -0.56 -47.26
C GLU A 32 -14.97 -0.60 -46.58
N THR A 33 -14.37 0.57 -46.39
CA THR A 33 -13.18 0.71 -45.56
C THR A 33 -13.60 0.36 -44.14
N VAL A 34 -13.32 -0.88 -43.73
CA VAL A 34 -13.26 -1.23 -42.31
C VAL A 34 -12.13 -0.39 -41.75
N ALA A 35 -12.47 0.80 -41.27
CA ALA A 35 -11.63 1.54 -40.36
C ALA A 35 -11.50 0.64 -39.13
N VAL A 36 -10.40 -0.09 -39.05
CA VAL A 36 -9.90 -0.55 -37.76
C VAL A 36 -9.57 0.73 -37.03
N ALA A 37 -10.56 1.27 -36.31
CA ALA A 37 -10.29 2.20 -35.24
C ALA A 37 -9.38 1.42 -34.29
N VAL A 38 -8.07 1.64 -34.42
CA VAL A 38 -7.15 1.32 -33.35
C VAL A 38 -7.62 2.24 -32.23
N ASP A 39 -8.40 1.67 -31.33
CA ASP A 39 -8.80 2.27 -30.06
C ASP A 39 -7.54 2.40 -29.19
N CYS A 40 -6.62 3.25 -29.63
CA CYS A 40 -5.29 3.38 -29.03
C CYS A 40 -5.25 4.45 -27.93
N CYS A 41 -6.36 5.16 -27.71
CA CYS A 41 -6.43 6.29 -26.80
C CYS A 41 -7.82 6.39 -26.17
N SER A 42 -8.24 5.37 -25.41
CA SER A 42 -9.16 5.63 -24.31
C SER A 42 -8.49 6.67 -23.41
N SER A 43 -8.87 7.95 -23.55
CA SER A 43 -8.49 8.99 -22.60
C SER A 43 -9.35 8.77 -21.36
N GLY A 44 -8.91 7.88 -20.47
CA GLY A 44 -9.61 7.66 -19.22
C GLY A 44 -9.77 8.98 -18.44
N SER A 45 -10.81 9.05 -17.63
CA SER A 45 -11.10 10.17 -16.74
C SER A 45 -10.50 9.99 -15.34
N ALA A 46 -9.70 8.95 -15.12
CA ALA A 46 -9.14 8.63 -13.82
C ALA A 46 -8.26 9.76 -13.29
N THR A 47 -8.20 9.85 -11.96
CA THR A 47 -7.51 10.90 -11.21
C THR A 47 -6.53 10.29 -10.22
N ILE A 48 -5.29 10.78 -10.21
CA ILE A 48 -4.30 10.49 -9.18
C ILE A 48 -4.05 11.76 -8.37
N HIS A 49 -4.14 11.65 -7.05
CA HIS A 49 -3.89 12.75 -6.12
C HIS A 49 -3.12 12.26 -4.89
N GLY A 50 -2.44 13.18 -4.20
CA GLY A 50 -1.67 12.89 -3.00
C GLY A 50 -1.11 14.14 -2.35
N THR A 51 -0.24 13.95 -1.36
CA THR A 51 0.41 15.00 -0.57
C THR A 51 1.91 14.76 -0.49
N VAL A 52 2.69 15.86 -0.50
CA VAL A 52 4.13 15.84 -0.26
C VAL A 52 4.47 16.72 0.93
N GLU A 53 5.30 16.21 1.84
CA GLU A 53 5.86 16.93 2.99
C GLU A 53 7.37 16.72 3.09
N ASP A 54 8.03 17.44 3.99
CA ASP A 54 9.43 17.20 4.32
C ASP A 54 9.61 16.29 5.54
N ASN A 55 10.87 16.03 5.88
CA ASN A 55 11.25 15.22 7.04
C ASN A 55 10.87 15.83 8.39
N ALA A 56 10.47 17.11 8.45
CA ALA A 56 9.90 17.75 9.64
C ALA A 56 8.36 17.65 9.66
N SER A 57 7.76 16.96 8.69
CA SER A 57 6.32 16.83 8.48
C SER A 57 5.64 18.15 8.09
N ASP A 58 6.40 19.09 7.51
CA ASP A 58 5.88 20.33 6.94
C ASP A 58 5.47 20.12 5.48
N ASN A 59 4.28 20.59 5.12
CA ASN A 59 3.76 20.47 3.76
C ASN A 59 4.68 21.19 2.76
N LEU A 60 5.04 20.51 1.66
CA LEU A 60 5.93 21.08 0.65
C LEU A 60 5.17 21.60 -0.56
N THR A 61 5.11 22.92 -0.71
CA THR A 61 4.63 23.61 -1.91
C THR A 61 5.67 23.60 -3.04
N GLY A 62 5.22 23.65 -4.30
CA GLY A 62 6.08 23.77 -5.48
C GLY A 62 6.94 22.55 -5.81
N VAL A 63 6.63 21.36 -5.27
CA VAL A 63 7.26 20.10 -5.68
C VAL A 63 6.75 19.73 -7.05
N SER A 64 7.65 19.51 -8.02
CA SER A 64 7.29 19.05 -9.35
C SER A 64 6.99 17.55 -9.31
N VAL A 65 5.75 17.16 -9.64
CA VAL A 65 5.28 15.77 -9.69
C VAL A 65 5.06 15.37 -11.13
N THR A 66 5.92 14.48 -11.65
CA THR A 66 5.83 13.96 -13.02
C THR A 66 5.20 12.57 -13.02
N PHE A 67 4.16 12.38 -13.81
CA PHE A 67 3.44 11.13 -14.00
C PHE A 67 3.89 10.49 -15.30
N ALA A 68 4.54 9.33 -15.22
CA ALA A 68 5.00 8.58 -16.38
C ALA A 68 4.35 7.20 -16.44
N LYS A 69 3.78 6.85 -17.59
CA LYS A 69 3.32 5.50 -17.92
C LYS A 69 3.98 5.07 -19.23
N SER A 70 4.53 3.86 -19.26
CA SER A 70 5.23 3.33 -20.44
C SER A 70 4.39 3.44 -21.71
N GLY A 71 4.98 3.94 -22.79
CA GLY A 71 4.30 4.14 -24.07
C GLY A 71 3.38 5.37 -24.13
N THR A 72 3.35 6.23 -23.11
CA THR A 72 2.55 7.47 -23.09
C THR A 72 3.42 8.70 -22.83
N THR A 73 2.91 9.89 -23.16
CA THR A 73 3.57 11.16 -22.81
C THR A 73 3.39 11.45 -21.34
N SER A 74 4.49 11.76 -20.64
CA SER A 74 4.43 12.16 -19.23
C SER A 74 3.69 13.49 -19.06
N SER A 75 3.05 13.66 -17.90
CA SER A 75 2.44 14.92 -17.48
C SER A 75 3.10 15.40 -16.19
N THR A 76 3.10 16.71 -15.94
CA THR A 76 3.69 17.27 -14.72
C THR A 76 2.75 18.29 -14.10
N VAL A 77 2.64 18.27 -12.77
CA VAL A 77 1.97 19.30 -11.96
C VAL A 77 2.92 19.74 -10.83
N ALA A 78 2.58 20.82 -10.14
CA ALA A 78 3.28 21.22 -8.92
C ALA A 78 2.35 21.08 -7.71
N THR A 79 2.89 20.74 -6.54
CA THR A 79 2.15 20.82 -5.29
C THR A 79 1.78 22.27 -4.96
N ILE A 80 0.62 22.46 -4.33
CA ILE A 80 0.15 23.77 -3.83
C ILE A 80 0.58 23.98 -2.36
N ASP A 81 0.16 25.09 -1.75
CA ASP A 81 0.63 25.52 -0.41
C ASP A 81 0.41 24.50 0.72
N ASN A 82 -0.62 23.65 0.62
CA ASN A 82 -0.86 22.57 1.59
C ASN A 82 -0.17 21.24 1.21
N GLY A 83 0.80 21.27 0.29
CA GLY A 83 1.54 20.08 -0.15
C GLY A 83 0.76 19.14 -1.07
N THR A 84 -0.52 19.41 -1.35
CA THR A 84 -1.35 18.53 -2.17
C THR A 84 -1.11 18.74 -3.67
N TYR A 85 -1.37 17.70 -4.44
CA TYR A 85 -1.41 17.74 -5.90
C TYR A 85 -2.52 16.82 -6.42
N SER A 86 -3.03 17.10 -7.62
CA SER A 86 -4.00 16.26 -8.30
C SER A 86 -3.86 16.39 -9.80
N LYS A 87 -3.97 15.27 -10.51
CA LYS A 87 -4.02 15.24 -11.97
C LYS A 87 -5.05 14.21 -12.42
N SER A 88 -5.97 14.65 -13.25
CA SER A 88 -6.95 13.81 -13.94
C SER A 88 -6.51 13.51 -15.37
N THR A 89 -7.38 12.80 -16.10
CA THR A 89 -7.22 12.38 -17.49
C THR A 89 -6.22 11.23 -17.68
N PHE A 90 -6.25 10.27 -16.76
CA PHE A 90 -5.48 9.04 -16.86
C PHE A 90 -6.37 7.86 -17.27
N SER A 91 -5.80 6.96 -18.07
CA SER A 91 -6.32 5.61 -18.28
C SER A 91 -5.85 4.69 -17.15
N SER A 92 -6.55 3.58 -16.93
CA SER A 92 -6.09 2.44 -16.12
C SER A 92 -4.67 2.00 -16.51
N GLY A 93 -3.91 1.51 -15.54
CA GLY A 93 -2.52 1.05 -15.67
C GLY A 93 -1.62 1.58 -14.57
N THR A 94 -0.35 1.17 -14.62
CA THR A 94 0.66 1.55 -13.63
C THR A 94 1.45 2.78 -14.10
N TYR A 95 1.50 3.78 -13.24
CA TYR A 95 2.24 5.02 -13.37
C TYR A 95 3.39 5.05 -12.38
N THR A 96 4.52 5.61 -12.79
CA THR A 96 5.59 6.05 -11.90
C THR A 96 5.45 7.55 -11.71
N LEU A 97 5.27 7.98 -10.46
CA LEU A 97 5.26 9.37 -10.04
C LEU A 97 6.68 9.72 -9.58
N THR A 98 7.27 10.77 -10.15
CA THR A 98 8.59 11.29 -9.75
C THR A 98 8.44 12.67 -9.13
N TYR A 99 9.01 12.85 -7.95
CA TYR A 99 8.91 14.05 -7.13
C TYR A 99 10.26 14.76 -7.08
N THR A 100 10.33 15.97 -7.65
CA THR A 100 11.57 16.74 -7.73
C THR A 100 11.36 18.14 -7.15
N LYS A 101 12.27 18.53 -6.24
CA LYS A 101 12.35 19.89 -5.69
C LYS A 101 13.81 20.21 -5.38
N ASN A 102 14.24 21.43 -5.71
CA ASN A 102 15.62 21.85 -5.46
C ASN A 102 15.95 21.83 -3.96
N GLY A 103 17.10 21.27 -3.60
CA GLY A 103 17.52 21.08 -2.20
C GLY A 103 16.95 19.81 -1.53
N TYR A 104 16.25 18.96 -2.27
CA TYR A 104 15.68 17.71 -1.78
C TYR A 104 16.11 16.52 -2.65
N ILE A 105 16.19 15.35 -2.02
CA ILE A 105 16.41 14.07 -2.68
C ILE A 105 15.18 13.74 -3.52
N GLU A 106 15.39 13.38 -4.79
CA GLU A 106 14.32 12.91 -5.66
C GLU A 106 13.70 11.63 -5.11
N ALA A 107 12.38 11.57 -5.09
CA ALA A 107 11.63 10.37 -4.75
C ALA A 107 10.82 9.88 -5.95
N SER A 108 10.50 8.58 -5.95
CA SER A 108 9.53 8.02 -6.88
C SER A 108 8.53 7.15 -6.14
N GLN A 109 7.32 7.01 -6.71
CA GLN A 109 6.25 6.18 -6.17
C GLN A 109 5.50 5.48 -7.31
N SER A 110 5.15 4.22 -7.12
CA SER A 110 4.29 3.49 -8.06
C SER A 110 2.82 3.70 -7.72
N ALA A 111 1.99 3.97 -8.73
CA ALA A 111 0.55 4.12 -8.60
C ALA A 111 -0.16 3.30 -9.68
N THR A 112 -1.10 2.43 -9.31
CA THR A 112 -1.83 1.59 -10.25
C THR A 112 -3.30 1.98 -10.25
N LEU A 113 -3.78 2.47 -11.39
CA LEU A 113 -5.20 2.65 -11.66
C LEU A 113 -5.76 1.35 -12.24
N THR A 114 -6.82 0.83 -11.63
CA THR A 114 -7.50 -0.41 -12.02
C THR A 114 -8.67 -0.17 -12.97
N ALA A 115 -9.20 1.06 -13.01
CA ALA A 115 -10.26 1.47 -13.92
C ALA A 115 -9.99 2.84 -14.55
N ASP A 116 -10.61 3.10 -15.71
CA ASP A 116 -10.44 4.34 -16.48
C ASP A 116 -11.16 5.54 -15.85
N ASP A 117 -11.98 5.35 -14.82
CA ASP A 117 -12.73 6.36 -14.09
C ASP A 117 -12.39 6.41 -12.58
N GLU A 118 -11.35 5.69 -12.16
CA GLU A 118 -10.94 5.61 -10.76
C GLU A 118 -10.37 6.95 -10.23
N THR A 119 -10.66 7.26 -8.96
CA THR A 119 -9.94 8.31 -8.22
C THR A 119 -9.05 7.66 -7.17
N LEU A 120 -7.74 7.66 -7.43
CA LEU A 120 -6.72 7.07 -6.58
C LEU A 120 -6.04 8.13 -5.72
N GLU A 121 -6.10 7.93 -4.39
CA GLU A 121 -5.22 8.61 -3.44
C GLU A 121 -3.97 7.76 -3.23
N VAL A 122 -2.80 8.29 -3.56
CA VAL A 122 -1.52 7.60 -3.30
C VAL A 122 -1.01 7.89 -1.89
N ALA A 123 -0.03 7.12 -1.40
CA ALA A 123 0.54 7.38 -0.09
C ALA A 123 1.20 8.77 -0.05
N LEU A 124 1.11 9.43 1.11
CA LEU A 124 1.90 10.61 1.44
C LEU A 124 3.38 10.34 1.16
N VAL A 125 4.04 11.27 0.47
CA VAL A 125 5.48 11.20 0.17
C VAL A 125 6.23 12.20 1.02
N GLN A 126 7.21 11.71 1.75
CA GLN A 126 8.12 12.54 2.53
C GLN A 126 9.44 12.74 1.76
N LEU A 127 9.81 13.98 1.50
CA LEU A 127 11.10 14.34 0.89
C LEU A 127 12.10 14.72 1.96
N PHE A 128 13.36 14.34 1.75
CA PHE A 128 14.46 14.66 2.65
C PHE A 128 15.42 15.64 1.97
N PRO A 129 16.07 16.54 2.73
CA PRO A 129 17.11 17.41 2.18
C PRO A 129 18.23 16.62 1.50
N ASP A 130 18.82 17.17 0.44
CA ASP A 130 19.91 16.56 -0.34
C ASP A 130 21.29 16.60 0.36
N THR A 131 21.28 16.67 1.70
CA THR A 131 22.47 16.77 2.54
C THR A 131 23.01 15.42 3.02
N CYS A 132 22.29 14.33 2.78
CA CYS A 132 22.72 12.98 3.17
C CYS A 132 23.97 12.54 2.39
N ALA A 133 24.74 11.59 2.92
CA ALA A 133 25.75 10.88 2.11
C ALA A 133 25.10 10.25 0.87
N SER A 134 25.88 9.99 -0.18
CA SER A 134 25.37 9.36 -1.41
C SER A 134 24.92 7.91 -1.23
N THR A 135 25.34 7.28 -0.14
CA THR A 135 24.98 5.91 0.21
C THR A 135 24.82 5.74 1.71
N GLY A 136 24.01 4.77 2.11
CA GLY A 136 23.69 4.46 3.48
C GLY A 136 23.40 2.98 3.74
N THR A 137 23.07 2.66 4.99
CA THR A 137 22.61 1.33 5.40
C THR A 137 21.16 1.42 5.87
N ILE A 138 20.29 0.56 5.34
CA ILE A 138 18.94 0.34 5.87
C ILE A 138 19.00 -0.85 6.82
N SER A 139 18.49 -0.72 8.03
CA SER A 139 18.42 -1.81 9.01
C SER A 139 17.16 -1.75 9.86
N GLY A 140 16.74 -2.91 10.36
CA GLY A 140 15.56 -3.05 11.19
C GLY A 140 15.30 -4.52 11.53
N THR A 141 14.09 -4.82 11.97
CA THR A 141 13.63 -6.18 12.27
C THR A 141 12.45 -6.58 11.40
N ILE A 142 12.38 -7.87 11.04
CA ILE A 142 11.17 -8.49 10.51
C ILE A 142 10.51 -9.30 11.62
N LYS A 143 9.27 -8.95 11.94
CA LYS A 143 8.52 -9.52 13.06
C LYS A 143 7.21 -10.14 12.60
N ASP A 144 6.75 -11.14 13.35
CA ASP A 144 5.44 -11.74 13.18
C ASP A 144 4.37 -10.80 13.75
N ALA A 145 3.38 -10.44 12.93
CA ALA A 145 2.36 -9.47 13.31
C ALA A 145 1.46 -9.94 14.46
N VAL A 146 1.37 -11.25 14.72
CA VAL A 146 0.49 -11.84 15.75
C VAL A 146 1.22 -11.94 17.08
N SER A 147 2.50 -12.28 17.07
CA SER A 147 3.30 -12.55 18.28
C SER A 147 4.37 -11.51 18.58
N ASN A 148 4.51 -10.48 17.72
CA ASN A 148 5.54 -9.44 17.74
C ASN A 148 6.99 -9.98 17.81
N SER A 149 7.19 -11.27 17.52
CA SER A 149 8.46 -11.96 17.65
C SER A 149 9.27 -11.86 16.36
N GLY A 150 10.60 -11.70 16.48
CA GLY A 150 11.50 -11.66 15.33
C GLY A 150 11.48 -12.96 14.52
N ILE A 151 11.50 -12.85 13.19
CA ILE A 151 11.40 -13.99 12.29
C ILE A 151 12.74 -14.22 11.59
N THR A 152 13.35 -15.38 11.83
CA THR A 152 14.58 -15.84 11.13
C THR A 152 14.37 -16.16 9.66
N ASP A 153 15.40 -16.06 8.83
CA ASP A 153 15.42 -16.59 7.46
C ASP A 153 14.31 -16.03 6.54
N VAL A 154 13.85 -14.79 6.78
CA VAL A 154 12.99 -14.08 5.85
C VAL A 154 13.86 -13.55 4.72
N SER A 155 13.52 -13.84 3.47
CA SER A 155 14.18 -13.24 2.31
C SER A 155 13.63 -11.83 2.08
N LEU A 156 14.52 -10.85 1.96
CA LEU A 156 14.19 -9.46 1.66
C LEU A 156 14.72 -9.09 0.27
N SER A 157 13.89 -8.47 -0.56
CA SER A 157 14.24 -7.96 -1.89
C SER A 157 13.86 -6.48 -2.01
N ALA A 158 14.87 -5.60 -2.13
CA ALA A 158 14.67 -4.16 -2.20
C ALA A 158 14.60 -3.67 -3.65
N ARG A 159 13.65 -2.77 -3.92
CA ARG A 159 13.43 -2.07 -5.20
C ARG A 159 13.40 -0.57 -4.94
N SER A 160 13.96 0.23 -5.84
CA SER A 160 13.96 1.70 -5.68
C SER A 160 12.56 2.28 -5.90
N GLY A 161 12.19 3.27 -5.09
CA GLY A 161 10.89 3.93 -5.09
C GLY A 161 9.93 3.37 -4.03
N LEU A 162 8.94 4.19 -3.68
CA LEU A 162 7.81 3.86 -2.81
C LEU A 162 6.79 2.99 -3.55
N ASP A 163 6.25 1.99 -2.86
CA ASP A 163 5.23 1.05 -3.38
C ASP A 163 5.63 0.35 -4.70
N ALA A 164 6.92 0.26 -4.99
CA ALA A 164 7.48 -0.38 -6.18
C ALA A 164 7.47 -1.92 -6.04
N THR A 165 6.51 -2.58 -6.68
CA THR A 165 6.32 -4.04 -6.63
C THR A 165 6.86 -4.80 -7.84
N SER A 166 7.43 -4.09 -8.83
CA SER A 166 8.00 -4.68 -10.04
C SER A 166 9.32 -4.01 -10.44
N GLY A 167 10.00 -4.55 -11.45
CA GLY A 167 11.25 -3.99 -11.97
C GLY A 167 12.51 -4.69 -11.44
N THR A 168 13.59 -3.95 -11.25
CA THR A 168 14.90 -4.49 -10.85
C THR A 168 15.03 -4.57 -9.33
N ILE A 169 15.47 -5.71 -8.81
CA ILE A 169 15.90 -5.84 -7.41
C ILE A 169 17.32 -5.28 -7.31
N VAL A 170 17.50 -4.27 -6.47
CA VAL A 170 18.80 -3.59 -6.31
C VAL A 170 19.66 -4.19 -5.19
N LYS A 171 19.01 -4.81 -4.21
CA LYS A 171 19.66 -5.40 -3.05
C LYS A 171 18.78 -6.49 -2.44
N THR A 172 19.42 -7.48 -1.84
CA THR A 172 18.75 -8.53 -1.06
C THR A 172 19.39 -8.67 0.31
N ALA A 173 18.62 -9.14 1.28
CA ALA A 173 19.10 -9.55 2.60
C ALA A 173 18.32 -10.77 3.09
N THR A 174 18.79 -11.35 4.19
CA THR A 174 18.07 -12.39 4.93
C THR A 174 18.07 -12.00 6.41
N SER A 175 16.94 -12.13 7.09
CA SER A 175 16.88 -11.84 8.53
C SER A 175 17.61 -12.90 9.37
N ASP A 176 18.24 -12.47 10.45
CA ASP A 176 18.94 -13.35 11.40
C ASP A 176 17.98 -14.04 12.40
N SER A 177 18.52 -14.80 13.36
CA SER A 177 17.73 -15.54 14.36
C SER A 177 16.84 -14.67 15.26
N SER A 178 17.13 -13.37 15.36
CA SER A 178 16.36 -12.38 16.10
C SER A 178 15.46 -11.53 15.20
N GLY A 179 15.42 -11.84 13.89
CA GLY A 179 14.67 -11.10 12.89
C GLY A 179 15.39 -9.87 12.35
N ASN A 180 16.63 -9.59 12.77
CA ASN A 180 17.33 -8.39 12.29
C ASN A 180 17.75 -8.56 10.83
N TYR A 181 17.67 -7.47 10.06
CA TYR A 181 18.18 -7.43 8.69
C TYR A 181 19.03 -6.17 8.46
N SER A 182 19.90 -6.23 7.45
CA SER A 182 20.69 -5.07 7.02
C SER A 182 20.91 -5.09 5.51
N LEU A 183 20.68 -3.94 4.87
CA LEU A 183 20.93 -3.66 3.47
C LEU A 183 21.96 -2.52 3.40
N SER A 184 23.23 -2.85 3.21
CA SER A 184 24.34 -1.89 3.19
C SER A 184 24.64 -1.33 1.80
N SER A 185 25.27 -0.15 1.76
CA SER A 185 25.67 0.56 0.54
C SER A 185 24.49 0.82 -0.41
N MET A 186 23.33 1.10 0.17
CA MET A 186 22.13 1.52 -0.57
C MET A 186 22.36 2.95 -1.04
N SER A 187 22.05 3.27 -2.31
CA SER A 187 22.02 4.66 -2.76
C SER A 187 20.98 5.44 -1.96
N THR A 188 21.20 6.73 -1.77
CA THR A 188 20.24 7.55 -1.03
C THR A 188 18.91 7.66 -1.76
N GLY A 189 17.81 7.48 -1.04
CA GLY A 189 16.46 7.47 -1.60
C GLY A 189 15.51 6.48 -0.92
N TRP A 190 14.27 6.48 -1.40
CA TRP A 190 13.23 5.55 -0.97
C TRP A 190 13.33 4.19 -1.66
N TYR A 191 12.94 3.15 -0.92
CA TYR A 191 12.91 1.77 -1.35
C TYR A 191 11.63 1.09 -0.89
N THR A 192 11.14 0.16 -1.69
CA THR A 192 10.15 -0.84 -1.29
C THR A 192 10.88 -2.15 -1.04
N ILE A 193 10.71 -2.71 0.14
CA ILE A 193 11.29 -4.00 0.53
C ILE A 193 10.19 -5.04 0.52
N GLU A 194 10.31 -6.01 -0.38
CA GLU A 194 9.46 -7.21 -0.43
C GLU A 194 10.04 -8.29 0.48
N THR A 195 9.17 -8.93 1.24
CA THR A 195 9.48 -10.02 2.16
C THR A 195 8.88 -11.33 1.66
N SER A 196 9.64 -12.42 1.80
CA SER A 196 9.18 -13.74 1.41
C SER A 196 9.73 -14.80 2.36
N LYS A 197 8.84 -15.63 2.89
CA LYS A 197 9.15 -16.79 3.72
C LYS A 197 8.05 -17.83 3.61
N SER A 198 8.42 -19.10 3.47
CA SER A 198 7.46 -20.20 3.45
C SER A 198 6.60 -20.21 4.73
N GLY A 199 5.28 -20.32 4.56
CA GLY A 199 4.31 -20.29 5.66
C GLY A 199 3.84 -18.87 6.06
N TYR A 200 4.43 -17.83 5.48
CA TYR A 200 4.02 -16.44 5.66
C TYR A 200 3.44 -15.88 4.37
N VAL A 201 2.53 -14.92 4.50
CA VAL A 201 2.05 -14.13 3.37
C VAL A 201 3.16 -13.16 2.96
N ALA A 202 3.51 -13.13 1.68
CA ALA A 202 4.48 -12.18 1.16
C ALA A 202 3.94 -10.76 1.31
N ASP A 203 4.80 -9.83 1.71
CA ASP A 203 4.39 -8.46 2.00
C ASP A 203 5.47 -7.45 1.67
N THR A 204 5.08 -6.18 1.63
CA THR A 204 5.95 -5.05 1.31
C THR A 204 5.86 -3.97 2.38
N PHE A 205 6.98 -3.31 2.63
CA PHE A 205 7.05 -2.08 3.41
C PHE A 205 8.05 -1.11 2.76
N ASN A 206 7.88 0.18 3.04
CA ASN A 206 8.74 1.24 2.51
C ASN A 206 9.84 1.57 3.52
N ALA A 207 11.06 1.77 3.02
CA ALA A 207 12.24 2.14 3.79
C ALA A 207 13.06 3.21 3.06
N PHE A 208 13.79 4.03 3.80
CA PHE A 208 14.57 5.14 3.29
C PHE A 208 16.06 4.97 3.63
N ALA A 209 16.92 5.27 2.66
CA ALA A 209 18.36 5.39 2.88
C ALA A 209 18.76 6.87 2.82
N CYS A 210 19.34 7.37 3.91
CA CYS A 210 20.01 8.65 4.03
C CYS A 210 21.01 8.49 5.17
N ASP A 211 22.30 8.36 4.85
CA ASP A 211 23.27 7.82 5.80
C ASP A 211 22.83 6.45 6.36
N ASP A 212 23.30 6.05 7.54
CA ASP A 212 22.84 4.82 8.19
C ASP A 212 21.53 5.06 8.94
N GLN A 213 20.49 4.32 8.56
CA GLN A 213 19.14 4.40 9.14
C GLN A 213 18.76 3.04 9.73
N SER A 214 18.45 3.03 11.03
CA SER A 214 17.99 1.87 11.78
C SER A 214 16.51 2.01 12.17
N GLY A 215 15.92 0.94 12.72
CA GLY A 215 14.53 0.96 13.20
C GLY A 215 13.48 0.80 12.10
N GLN A 216 13.86 0.52 10.86
CA GLN A 216 12.91 0.39 9.75
C GLN A 216 12.31 -1.01 9.73
N ASN A 217 11.34 -1.25 10.60
CA ASN A 217 10.79 -2.57 10.86
C ASN A 217 9.74 -3.00 9.80
N GLY A 218 9.61 -4.30 9.59
CA GLY A 218 8.58 -4.90 8.76
C GLY A 218 7.79 -5.96 9.53
N PHE A 219 6.48 -6.04 9.27
CA PHE A 219 5.58 -7.00 9.90
C PHE A 219 4.97 -7.90 8.85
N ILE A 220 5.08 -9.21 9.05
CA ILE A 220 4.48 -10.23 8.20
C ILE A 220 3.64 -11.17 9.04
N THR A 221 2.69 -11.85 8.41
CA THR A 221 1.80 -12.77 9.11
C THR A 221 1.72 -14.10 8.40
N THR A 222 1.47 -15.17 9.16
CA THR A 222 1.08 -16.45 8.59
C THR A 222 -0.24 -16.33 7.85
N THR A 223 -0.46 -17.16 6.83
CA THR A 223 -1.77 -17.22 6.17
C THR A 223 -2.83 -17.63 7.21
N PRO A 224 -3.86 -16.82 7.46
CA PRO A 224 -4.93 -17.19 8.38
C PRO A 224 -5.62 -18.49 7.93
N SER A 225 -6.14 -19.27 8.87
CA SER A 225 -6.94 -20.45 8.54
C SER A 225 -8.18 -20.05 7.72
N SER A 226 -8.68 -20.97 6.88
CA SER A 226 -9.90 -20.72 6.11
C SER A 226 -11.05 -20.26 7.01
N GLY A 227 -11.68 -19.13 6.67
CA GLY A 227 -12.75 -18.50 7.45
C GLY A 227 -12.29 -17.62 8.62
N SER A 228 -10.98 -17.54 8.91
CA SER A 228 -10.43 -16.57 9.87
C SER A 228 -10.17 -15.24 9.19
N LEU A 229 -10.49 -14.15 9.88
CA LEU A 229 -10.17 -12.78 9.48
C LEU A 229 -8.97 -12.31 10.31
N ARG A 230 -7.95 -11.78 9.66
CA ARG A 230 -6.84 -11.09 10.33
C ARG A 230 -6.70 -9.68 9.83
N ILE A 231 -6.52 -8.75 10.76
CA ILE A 231 -6.40 -7.32 10.48
C ILE A 231 -5.10 -6.86 11.12
N VAL A 232 -4.20 -6.27 10.33
CA VAL A 232 -2.91 -5.75 10.79
C VAL A 232 -2.87 -4.26 10.51
N LEU A 233 -2.88 -3.46 11.57
CA LEU A 233 -2.62 -2.03 11.56
C LEU A 233 -1.11 -1.79 11.71
N SER A 234 -0.57 -0.83 10.96
CA SER A 234 0.81 -0.37 11.10
C SER A 234 0.90 1.10 10.78
N TRP A 235 1.82 1.82 11.43
CA TRP A 235 2.05 3.25 11.24
C TRP A 235 3.51 3.59 11.48
N GLN A 236 3.89 4.80 11.10
CA GLN A 236 5.24 5.36 11.23
C GLN A 236 5.13 6.74 11.87
N SER A 237 4.99 6.78 13.18
CA SER A 237 4.84 8.04 13.91
C SER A 237 5.52 7.96 15.27
N ASN A 238 5.19 8.86 16.19
CA ASN A 238 5.51 8.72 17.61
C ASN A 238 4.25 8.72 18.48
N LYS A 239 3.11 8.57 17.82
CA LYS A 239 1.76 8.48 18.36
C LYS A 239 1.34 7.03 18.36
N ASP A 240 0.66 6.65 19.43
CA ASP A 240 -0.01 5.37 19.52
C ASP A 240 -1.28 5.44 18.66
N LEU A 241 -1.62 4.34 17.99
CA LEU A 241 -2.85 4.24 17.22
C LEU A 241 -3.55 2.93 17.54
N ASP A 242 -4.78 3.04 17.98
CA ASP A 242 -5.53 1.95 18.58
C ASP A 242 -6.46 1.28 17.56
N ALA A 243 -6.49 -0.05 17.58
CA ALA A 243 -7.31 -0.91 16.75
C ALA A 243 -8.63 -1.25 17.44
N HIS A 244 -9.74 -0.90 16.80
CA HIS A 244 -11.08 -1.23 17.30
C HIS A 244 -11.78 -2.12 16.28
N LEU A 245 -12.24 -3.30 16.74
CA LEU A 245 -13.09 -4.17 15.94
C LEU A 245 -14.40 -4.42 16.66
N ARG A 246 -15.50 -4.06 15.98
CA ARG A 246 -16.85 -4.48 16.36
C ARG A 246 -17.36 -5.55 15.44
N GLY A 247 -18.22 -6.42 15.95
CA GLY A 247 -18.85 -7.47 15.15
C GLY A 247 -19.93 -8.23 15.90
N PRO A 248 -20.63 -9.15 15.22
CA PRO A 248 -21.73 -9.91 15.82
C PRO A 248 -21.23 -10.77 16.97
N ASP A 249 -21.93 -10.74 18.11
CA ASP A 249 -21.71 -11.68 19.21
C ASP A 249 -22.43 -13.03 18.93
N ASN A 250 -22.43 -13.97 19.88
CA ASN A 250 -23.14 -15.24 19.76
C ASN A 250 -24.60 -15.18 20.28
N ALA A 251 -25.11 -13.98 20.50
CA ALA A 251 -26.45 -13.69 20.97
C ALA A 251 -27.16 -12.77 19.95
N SER A 252 -27.61 -11.59 20.39
CA SER A 252 -28.26 -10.58 19.55
C SER A 252 -27.58 -9.21 19.67
N GLY A 253 -26.33 -9.19 20.15
CA GLY A 253 -25.56 -7.99 20.41
C GLY A 253 -24.33 -7.88 19.50
N LEU A 254 -23.44 -6.98 19.88
CA LEU A 254 -22.15 -6.79 19.26
C LEU A 254 -21.06 -6.97 20.31
N PHE A 255 -19.95 -7.58 19.94
CA PHE A 255 -18.71 -7.42 20.68
C PHE A 255 -17.99 -6.16 20.18
N HIS A 256 -17.06 -5.68 21.00
CA HIS A 256 -16.04 -4.69 20.68
C HIS A 256 -14.71 -5.15 21.29
N VAL A 257 -13.71 -5.39 20.46
CA VAL A 257 -12.33 -5.71 20.85
C VAL A 257 -11.44 -4.52 20.56
N TYR A 258 -10.71 -4.08 21.58
CA TYR A 258 -9.74 -2.97 21.62
C TYR A 258 -8.80 -3.19 22.84
N TRP A 259 -7.88 -2.28 23.15
CA TRP A 259 -6.81 -2.51 24.14
C TRP A 259 -7.31 -2.88 25.56
N ASP A 260 -8.43 -2.33 26.06
CA ASP A 260 -8.96 -2.69 27.40
C ASP A 260 -9.77 -4.00 27.37
N GLN A 261 -10.31 -4.35 26.20
CA GLN A 261 -11.09 -5.57 25.95
C GLN A 261 -10.45 -6.43 24.85
N GLU A 262 -9.21 -6.85 25.08
CA GLU A 262 -8.37 -7.53 24.09
C GLU A 262 -8.95 -8.84 23.53
N ARG A 263 -9.91 -9.47 24.23
CA ARG A 263 -10.42 -10.78 23.81
C ARG A 263 -11.89 -10.99 24.11
N PHE A 264 -12.65 -11.32 23.07
CA PHE A 264 -14.04 -11.76 23.16
C PHE A 264 -14.18 -13.26 22.84
N HIS A 265 -14.86 -14.00 23.70
CA HIS A 265 -15.09 -15.44 23.58
C HIS A 265 -16.52 -15.76 23.12
N TYR A 266 -16.65 -16.49 22.00
CA TYR A 266 -17.97 -16.83 21.46
C TYR A 266 -18.68 -17.97 22.20
N ASP A 267 -17.94 -18.88 22.82
CA ASP A 267 -18.48 -20.06 23.50
C ASP A 267 -19.34 -19.70 24.73
N ASN A 268 -19.02 -18.60 25.40
CA ASN A 268 -19.73 -18.11 26.58
C ASN A 268 -20.22 -16.65 26.47
N ASN A 269 -20.04 -16.03 25.30
CA ASN A 269 -20.44 -14.65 25.00
C ASN A 269 -19.89 -13.63 26.01
N SER A 270 -18.58 -13.69 26.30
CA SER A 270 -17.95 -12.86 27.34
C SER A 270 -16.50 -12.48 27.03
N TYR A 271 -15.98 -11.52 27.79
CA TYR A 271 -14.57 -11.10 27.78
C TYR A 271 -13.70 -11.81 28.84
N SER A 272 -14.18 -12.93 29.40
CA SER A 272 -13.50 -13.60 30.50
C SER A 272 -12.22 -14.30 30.05
N THR A 273 -11.11 -14.02 30.72
CA THR A 273 -9.81 -14.71 30.55
C THR A 273 -9.80 -16.19 30.96
N SER A 274 -10.89 -16.70 31.54
CA SER A 274 -10.98 -18.08 32.06
C SER A 274 -11.33 -19.13 30.99
N GLY A 275 -11.74 -18.71 29.79
CA GLY A 275 -12.04 -19.60 28.67
C GLY A 275 -10.81 -19.87 27.83
N SER A 276 -10.40 -21.14 27.69
CA SER A 276 -9.36 -21.55 26.73
C SER A 276 -9.91 -21.80 25.31
N SER A 277 -11.07 -21.23 25.00
CA SER A 277 -11.73 -21.45 23.71
C SER A 277 -10.88 -20.84 22.59
N SER A 278 -10.59 -21.65 21.57
CA SER A 278 -9.98 -21.21 20.32
C SER A 278 -10.96 -20.46 19.41
N ASP A 279 -12.23 -20.37 19.80
CA ASP A 279 -13.28 -19.66 19.09
C ASP A 279 -13.51 -18.29 19.75
N ASN A 280 -12.75 -17.30 19.28
CA ASN A 280 -12.66 -15.98 19.87
C ASN A 280 -12.30 -14.90 18.83
N VAL A 281 -12.42 -13.64 19.27
CA VAL A 281 -11.79 -12.48 18.64
C VAL A 281 -10.72 -12.00 19.60
N THR A 282 -9.51 -11.79 19.11
CA THR A 282 -8.36 -11.40 19.93
C THR A 282 -7.60 -10.25 19.28
N LEU A 283 -7.29 -9.20 20.03
CA LEU A 283 -6.18 -8.29 19.80
C LEU A 283 -4.90 -9.04 20.16
N ASP A 284 -4.27 -9.67 19.16
CA ASP A 284 -3.14 -10.58 19.33
C ASP A 284 -1.85 -9.84 19.70
N THR A 285 -1.65 -8.68 19.10
CA THR A 285 -0.56 -7.76 19.40
C THR A 285 -1.18 -6.38 19.57
N ASP A 286 -0.89 -5.79 20.72
CA ASP A 286 -1.16 -4.41 21.08
C ASP A 286 0.19 -3.68 21.23
N SER A 287 0.29 -2.45 20.74
CA SER A 287 1.54 -1.69 20.71
C SER A 287 1.57 -0.58 21.77
N GLY A 288 1.12 -0.87 22.99
CA GLY A 288 1.08 0.12 24.07
C GLY A 288 2.42 0.83 24.35
N GLN A 289 2.37 2.16 24.46
CA GLN A 289 3.51 3.07 24.71
C GLN A 289 4.61 3.08 23.62
N GLY A 290 4.33 2.55 22.43
CA GLY A 290 5.24 2.50 21.30
C GLY A 290 5.05 3.65 20.30
N SER A 291 6.11 4.03 19.59
CA SER A 291 6.03 4.98 18.48
C SER A 291 5.54 4.35 17.17
N GLU A 292 5.65 3.02 17.02
CA GLU A 292 5.37 2.32 15.78
C GLU A 292 4.68 0.98 16.07
N GLY A 293 3.63 0.68 15.29
CA GLY A 293 2.87 -0.56 15.39
C GLY A 293 3.69 -1.86 15.16
N PRO A 294 3.02 -3.01 15.08
CA PRO A 294 1.68 -3.16 14.58
C PRO A 294 0.69 -3.37 15.72
N GLU A 295 -0.58 -3.21 15.39
CA GLU A 295 -1.66 -3.85 16.13
C GLU A 295 -2.33 -4.88 15.25
N THR A 296 -2.63 -6.05 15.82
CA THR A 296 -3.19 -7.15 15.05
C THR A 296 -4.39 -7.74 15.75
N ILE A 297 -5.52 -7.79 15.05
CA ILE A 297 -6.73 -8.48 15.49
C ILE A 297 -6.94 -9.73 14.64
N THR A 298 -7.18 -10.88 15.29
CA THR A 298 -7.64 -12.11 14.66
C THR A 298 -9.04 -12.48 15.14
N VAL A 299 -9.95 -12.69 14.18
CA VAL A 299 -11.21 -13.41 14.39
C VAL A 299 -10.96 -14.87 14.00
N SER A 300 -11.10 -15.80 14.94
CA SER A 300 -10.83 -17.23 14.70
C SER A 300 -11.70 -17.82 13.59
N ALA A 301 -12.97 -17.41 13.55
CA ALA A 301 -13.94 -17.79 12.53
C ALA A 301 -14.99 -16.68 12.35
N VAL A 302 -15.07 -16.14 11.13
CA VAL A 302 -16.05 -15.13 10.74
C VAL A 302 -17.45 -15.76 10.76
N ARG A 303 -18.40 -15.03 11.35
CA ARG A 303 -19.83 -15.36 11.39
C ARG A 303 -20.63 -14.47 10.45
N SER A 304 -21.91 -14.80 10.25
CA SER A 304 -22.83 -13.92 9.54
C SER A 304 -23.02 -12.62 10.33
N GLY A 305 -23.02 -11.47 9.64
CA GLY A 305 -23.10 -10.16 10.25
C GLY A 305 -21.89 -9.30 9.90
N THR A 306 -22.03 -8.00 10.13
CA THR A 306 -21.03 -7.01 9.76
C THR A 306 -19.98 -6.86 10.85
N TYR A 307 -18.73 -7.06 10.46
CA TYR A 307 -17.55 -6.67 11.23
C TYR A 307 -17.11 -5.28 10.77
N ARG A 308 -17.00 -4.33 11.69
CA ARG A 308 -16.57 -2.96 11.40
C ARG A 308 -15.29 -2.64 12.14
N TYR A 309 -14.30 -2.16 11.40
CA TYR A 309 -12.97 -1.87 11.92
C TYR A 309 -12.66 -0.37 11.87
N TYR A 310 -12.07 0.11 12.96
CA TYR A 310 -11.67 1.50 13.14
C TYR A 310 -10.22 1.59 13.58
N VAL A 311 -9.61 2.75 13.32
CA VAL A 311 -8.33 3.15 13.89
C VAL A 311 -8.56 4.45 14.63
N HIS A 312 -8.27 4.48 15.93
CA HIS A 312 -8.36 5.67 16.76
C HIS A 312 -6.96 6.21 17.02
N ASN A 313 -6.79 7.52 16.97
CA ASN A 313 -5.61 8.22 17.45
C ASN A 313 -5.97 8.90 18.76
N PHE A 314 -6.06 8.11 19.84
CA PHE A 314 -6.53 8.59 21.14
C PHE A 314 -5.63 9.68 21.74
N ASP A 315 -4.34 9.68 21.39
CA ASP A 315 -3.40 10.75 21.71
C ASP A 315 -3.85 12.16 21.24
N ASN A 316 -4.84 12.22 20.35
CA ASN A 316 -5.50 13.43 19.87
C ASN A 316 -7.03 13.37 20.01
N ALA A 317 -7.57 12.55 20.94
CA ALA A 317 -9.00 12.39 21.13
C ALA A 317 -9.74 13.74 21.31
N GLY A 318 -10.86 13.90 20.59
CA GLY A 318 -11.67 15.10 20.55
C GLY A 318 -11.12 16.24 19.70
N GLU A 319 -9.97 16.07 19.04
CA GLU A 319 -9.41 17.08 18.15
C GLU A 319 -9.99 16.92 16.73
N GLN A 320 -10.87 17.81 16.30
CA GLN A 320 -11.50 17.65 14.97
C GLN A 320 -10.63 18.12 13.78
N ASN A 321 -9.54 18.87 14.03
CA ASN A 321 -8.79 19.59 12.98
C ASN A 321 -7.31 19.17 12.86
N HIS A 322 -6.92 18.00 13.36
CA HIS A 322 -5.56 17.47 13.17
C HIS A 322 -5.53 16.39 12.09
N MET A 323 -4.36 16.24 11.46
CA MET A 323 -4.11 15.26 10.41
C MET A 323 -3.34 14.04 10.95
N GLY A 324 -3.46 13.73 12.24
CA GLY A 324 -2.61 12.77 12.95
C GLY A 324 -2.66 11.37 12.32
N LEU A 325 -3.87 10.88 12.02
CA LEU A 325 -4.09 9.60 11.34
C LEU A 325 -3.46 9.55 9.93
N TYR A 326 -3.56 10.64 9.16
CA TYR A 326 -2.97 10.69 7.82
C TYR A 326 -1.44 10.78 7.88
N LYS A 327 -0.92 11.67 8.73
CA LYS A 327 0.52 11.94 8.87
C LYS A 327 1.27 10.82 9.56
N SER A 328 0.59 9.98 10.35
CA SER A 328 1.18 8.75 10.89
C SER A 328 1.45 7.70 9.82
N LYS A 329 1.01 7.92 8.58
CA LYS A 329 1.13 6.97 7.45
C LYS A 329 0.47 5.62 7.79
N ALA A 330 -0.59 5.65 8.60
CA ALA A 330 -1.29 4.46 9.03
C ALA A 330 -1.81 3.66 7.83
N SER A 331 -1.62 2.34 7.91
CA SER A 331 -2.02 1.37 6.89
C SER A 331 -2.65 0.18 7.58
N VAL A 332 -3.76 -0.29 7.01
CA VAL A 332 -4.48 -1.48 7.49
C VAL A 332 -4.43 -2.55 6.41
N LYS A 333 -4.03 -3.77 6.79
CA LYS A 333 -3.98 -4.95 5.93
C LYS A 333 -4.99 -5.96 6.44
N VAL A 334 -5.95 -6.34 5.59
CA VAL A 334 -7.02 -7.29 5.93
C VAL A 334 -6.80 -8.58 5.16
N TYR A 335 -6.67 -9.68 5.87
CA TYR A 335 -6.43 -11.02 5.32
C TYR A 335 -7.65 -11.90 5.56
N HIS A 336 -8.21 -12.43 4.49
CA HIS A 336 -9.28 -13.43 4.55
C HIS A 336 -9.33 -14.22 3.24
N SER A 337 -9.65 -15.52 3.34
CA SER A 337 -9.68 -16.45 2.20
C SER A 337 -10.66 -16.10 1.06
N SER A 338 -11.63 -15.21 1.31
CA SER A 338 -12.59 -14.74 0.29
C SER A 338 -12.12 -13.52 -0.51
N LEU A 339 -11.04 -12.86 -0.09
CA LEU A 339 -10.51 -11.69 -0.79
C LEU A 339 -9.69 -12.11 -2.01
N SER A 340 -9.68 -11.28 -3.06
CA SER A 340 -8.74 -11.43 -4.16
C SER A 340 -7.32 -11.39 -3.62
N ASP A 341 -6.50 -12.37 -3.99
CA ASP A 341 -5.14 -12.58 -3.46
C ASP A 341 -5.05 -12.79 -1.93
N GLY A 342 -6.19 -12.98 -1.26
CA GLY A 342 -6.28 -13.19 0.18
C GLY A 342 -5.95 -11.96 1.04
N LEU A 343 -5.84 -10.77 0.44
CA LEU A 343 -5.39 -9.54 1.11
C LEU A 343 -6.06 -8.28 0.51
N THR A 344 -6.46 -7.34 1.35
CA THR A 344 -6.79 -5.96 0.93
C THR A 344 -6.07 -4.95 1.81
N LYS A 345 -5.60 -3.85 1.21
CA LYS A 345 -4.84 -2.79 1.89
C LYS A 345 -5.61 -1.47 1.90
N PHE A 346 -5.56 -0.78 3.02
CA PHE A 346 -6.10 0.56 3.23
C PHE A 346 -4.99 1.47 3.75
N LYS A 347 -5.07 2.75 3.38
CA LYS A 347 -4.21 3.82 3.88
C LYS A 347 -5.12 4.85 4.52
N ALA A 348 -4.66 5.47 5.60
CA ALA A 348 -5.40 6.56 6.22
C ALA A 348 -5.68 7.65 5.18
N PRO A 349 -6.92 8.15 5.10
CA PRO A 349 -7.28 9.17 4.13
C PRO A 349 -6.69 10.53 4.53
N ASN A 350 -6.43 11.40 3.56
CA ASN A 350 -6.05 12.80 3.80
C ASN A 350 -7.25 13.63 4.30
N MET A 351 -7.74 13.30 5.49
CA MET A 351 -8.86 13.92 6.17
C MET A 351 -8.47 14.22 7.62
N ALA A 352 -9.06 15.28 8.18
CA ALA A 352 -8.82 15.67 9.57
C ALA A 352 -9.74 14.90 10.53
N GLY A 353 -9.23 14.64 11.73
CA GLY A 353 -9.90 13.95 12.83
C GLY A 353 -9.05 12.84 13.44
N ASP A 354 -9.58 12.21 14.48
CA ASP A 354 -8.89 11.23 15.32
C ASP A 354 -9.42 9.79 15.13
N LEU A 355 -10.61 9.60 14.54
CA LEU A 355 -11.23 8.29 14.36
C LEU A 355 -11.44 7.97 12.88
N TRP A 356 -10.77 6.93 12.39
CA TRP A 356 -10.88 6.46 11.01
C TRP A 356 -11.71 5.17 10.92
N THR A 357 -12.91 5.27 10.35
CA THR A 357 -13.71 4.08 9.98
C THR A 357 -13.17 3.50 8.67
N VAL A 358 -12.57 2.31 8.75
CA VAL A 358 -11.74 1.75 7.67
C VAL A 358 -12.55 0.89 6.69
N PHE A 359 -13.32 -0.06 7.21
CA PHE A 359 -14.07 -0.99 6.37
C PHE A 359 -15.20 -1.67 7.14
N ASP A 360 -16.17 -2.16 6.36
CA ASP A 360 -17.09 -3.21 6.75
C ASP A 360 -16.70 -4.53 6.09
N PHE A 361 -16.84 -5.62 6.81
CA PHE A 361 -16.65 -6.97 6.30
C PHE A 361 -17.83 -7.85 6.71
N ASP A 362 -18.49 -8.47 5.73
CA ASP A 362 -19.52 -9.47 5.95
C ASP A 362 -19.28 -10.63 4.98
N ILE A 363 -19.46 -11.87 5.44
CA ILE A 363 -19.15 -13.05 4.64
C ILE A 363 -20.02 -13.17 3.36
N SER A 364 -21.20 -12.56 3.36
CA SER A 364 -22.15 -12.57 2.24
C SER A 364 -21.91 -11.43 1.25
N SER A 365 -21.62 -10.21 1.71
CA SER A 365 -21.37 -9.05 0.84
C SER A 365 -19.90 -8.79 0.56
N GLY A 366 -19.00 -9.47 1.26
CA GLY A 366 -17.56 -9.27 1.18
C GLY A 366 -17.09 -8.03 1.93
N LEU A 367 -15.94 -7.52 1.52
CA LEU A 367 -15.29 -6.36 2.11
C LEU A 367 -15.73 -5.07 1.40
N SER A 368 -16.17 -4.09 2.17
CA SER A 368 -16.55 -2.75 1.71
C SER A 368 -15.64 -1.71 2.35
N ARG A 369 -15.00 -0.87 1.51
CA ARG A 369 -14.16 0.23 1.98
C ARG A 369 -15.05 1.33 2.58
N ILE A 370 -14.69 1.81 3.76
CA ILE A 370 -15.21 3.03 4.36
C ILE A 370 -14.06 4.04 4.39
N ARG A 371 -14.32 5.28 3.98
CA ARG A 371 -13.30 6.34 3.91
C ARG A 371 -13.83 7.57 4.63
N THR A 372 -14.20 7.38 5.89
CA THR A 372 -14.72 8.43 6.76
C THR A 372 -13.73 8.65 7.90
N VAL A 373 -13.49 9.91 8.23
CA VAL A 373 -12.77 10.29 9.44
C VAL A 373 -13.68 11.20 10.26
N GLY A 374 -13.91 10.82 11.51
CA GLY A 374 -14.69 11.53 12.50
C GLY A 374 -13.82 12.07 13.62
N SER A 375 -14.44 12.43 14.75
CA SER A 375 -13.72 12.77 15.97
C SER A 375 -14.44 12.16 17.16
N GLU A 376 -13.69 11.54 18.05
CA GLU A 376 -14.20 10.81 19.19
C GLU A 376 -13.32 11.07 20.43
N GLU A 377 -13.99 11.39 21.54
CA GLU A 377 -13.35 11.78 22.80
C GLU A 377 -13.10 10.56 23.70
N GLU A 378 -14.00 9.58 23.64
CA GLU A 378 -13.97 8.40 24.50
C GLU A 378 -13.29 7.24 23.77
N GLU A 379 -12.35 6.61 24.44
CA GLU A 379 -11.56 5.51 23.88
C GLU A 379 -12.41 4.27 23.57
N ASP A 380 -13.45 4.01 24.36
CA ASP A 380 -14.32 2.84 24.18
C ASP A 380 -15.53 3.11 23.28
N ASP A 381 -15.75 4.35 22.86
CA ASP A 381 -16.83 4.69 21.92
C ASP A 381 -16.29 4.75 20.49
N VAL A 382 -16.92 4.03 19.57
CA VAL A 382 -16.66 4.16 18.12
C VAL A 382 -17.97 4.12 17.33
N ASP A 383 -19.11 4.29 18.02
CA ASP A 383 -20.43 3.92 17.53
C ASP A 383 -21.14 5.04 16.77
N ASP A 384 -20.76 6.29 17.01
CA ASP A 384 -21.45 7.48 16.51
C ASP A 384 -20.99 7.94 15.10
N HIS A 385 -20.16 7.15 14.39
CA HIS A 385 -19.40 7.61 13.21
C HIS A 385 -19.43 6.73 11.95
#